data_AF-A0A716E370-F1
#
_entry.id   AF-A0A716E370-F1
#
_cell.length_a   1.000
_cell.length_b   1.000
_cell.length_c   1.000
_cell.angle_alpha   90.00
_cell.angle_beta   90.00
_cell.angle_gamma   90.00
#
_symmetry.space_group_name_H-M   'P 1'
#
loop_
_entity.id
_entity.type
_entity.pdbx_description
1 polymer ?
#
loop_
_entity_poly.entity_id
_entity_poly.type
_entity_poly.pdbx_seq_one_letter_code
_entity_poly.pdbx_strand_id
1 'polypeptide(L)'
;MAKGKPWYIYIINLGLQFSMYMVILLQGVRMMVGEINGSFKGWQDRFIPNAIPAVDVAALLPFSPNAATLGFVFCTFGTIFSMGILLLIHSPIMVLPGFVPLFFSGGPIGVLANRMGGYRSVIICTFLLGIIQTFGTVWAIPLTGLAKEGVGWTGIFDWATLWPAICELLKFIASTFHLGPYSI
;
A
#
# COMPACT_ATOMS: atom_id res chain seq x y z
N MET A 1 23.83 2.40 -9.46
CA MET A 1 24.93 3.36 -9.15
C MET A 1 25.40 4.01 -10.44
N ALA A 2 25.34 5.34 -10.52
CA ALA A 2 25.81 6.13 -11.67
C ALA A 2 27.35 6.10 -11.75
N LYS A 3 27.93 4.97 -12.16
CA LYS A 3 29.38 4.93 -12.45
C LYS A 3 29.58 5.47 -13.87
N GLY A 4 30.10 6.69 -13.96
CA GLY A 4 30.58 7.31 -15.21
C GLY A 4 29.57 8.09 -16.04
N LYS A 5 28.30 8.23 -15.62
CA LYS A 5 27.30 9.07 -16.28
C LYS A 5 26.99 10.31 -15.45
N PRO A 6 26.74 11.49 -16.07
CA PRO A 6 26.28 12.67 -15.35
C PRO A 6 25.00 12.38 -14.56
N TRP A 7 24.91 12.87 -13.33
CA TRP A 7 23.81 12.58 -12.39
C TRP A 7 22.43 12.96 -12.95
N TYR A 8 22.34 14.03 -13.74
CA TYR A 8 21.09 14.47 -14.38
C TYR A 8 20.62 13.48 -15.46
N ILE A 9 21.54 12.90 -16.24
CA ILE A 9 21.22 11.84 -17.23
C ILE A 9 20.70 10.60 -16.51
N TYR A 10 21.25 10.28 -15.34
CA TYR A 10 20.77 9.16 -14.54
C TYR A 10 19.32 9.38 -14.06
N ILE A 11 19.00 10.57 -13.53
CA ILE A 11 17.63 10.90 -13.08
C ILE A 11 16.62 10.84 -14.23
N ILE A 12 16.96 11.40 -15.39
CA ILE A 12 16.09 11.36 -16.57
C ILE A 12 15.86 9.91 -17.01
N ASN A 13 16.91 9.09 -17.10
CA ASN A 13 16.78 7.68 -17.46
C ASN A 13 15.94 6.89 -16.45
N LEU A 14 16.08 7.18 -15.15
CA LEU A 14 15.30 6.53 -14.11
C LEU A 14 13.80 6.83 -14.26
N GLY A 15 13.44 8.09 -14.55
CA GLY A 15 12.06 8.48 -14.82
C GLY A 15 11.49 7.84 -16.08
N LEU A 16 12.29 7.76 -17.16
CA LEU A 16 11.90 7.07 -18.39
C LEU A 16 11.70 5.57 -18.16
N GLN A 17 12.58 4.92 -17.40
CA GLN A 17 12.43 3.52 -17.01
C GLN A 17 11.16 3.28 -16.20
N PHE A 18 10.84 4.16 -15.24
CA PHE A 18 9.59 4.07 -14.49
C PHE A 18 8.37 4.12 -15.42
N SER A 19 8.34 5.07 -16.37
CA SER A 19 7.27 5.17 -17.37
C SER A 19 7.17 3.91 -18.25
N MET A 20 8.31 3.39 -18.72
CA MET A 20 8.38 2.14 -19.49
C MET A 20 7.81 0.96 -18.71
N TYR A 21 8.19 0.78 -17.44
CA TYR A 21 7.68 -0.29 -16.60
C TYR A 21 6.18 -0.12 -16.30
N MET A 22 5.69 1.12 -16.17
CA MET A 22 4.26 1.39 -16.01
C MET A 22 3.47 0.94 -17.24
N VAL A 23 3.96 1.20 -18.45
CA VAL A 23 3.29 0.72 -19.68
C VAL A 23 3.24 -0.81 -19.72
N ILE A 24 4.35 -1.48 -19.40
CA ILE A 24 4.42 -2.95 -19.33
C ILE A 24 3.43 -3.49 -18.29
N LEU A 25 3.40 -2.90 -17.09
CA LEU A 25 2.49 -3.28 -16.01
C LEU A 25 1.03 -3.13 -16.44
N LEU A 26 0.65 -1.97 -17.00
CA LEU A 26 -0.72 -1.71 -17.42
C LEU A 26 -1.18 -2.68 -18.52
N GLN A 27 -0.28 -3.04 -19.46
CA GLN A 27 -0.57 -4.01 -20.50
C GLN A 27 -0.77 -5.42 -19.92
N GLY A 28 0.11 -5.86 -19.03
CA GLY A 28 0.01 -7.17 -18.37
C GLY A 28 -1.26 -7.31 -17.53
N VAL A 29 -1.57 -6.29 -16.73
CA VAL A 29 -2.79 -6.28 -15.89
C VAL A 29 -4.05 -6.34 -16.73
N ARG A 30 -4.15 -5.56 -17.82
CA ARG A 30 -5.32 -5.59 -18.72
C ARG A 30 -5.53 -6.96 -19.33
N MET A 31 -4.46 -7.61 -19.77
CA MET A 31 -4.50 -8.97 -20.32
C MET A 31 -4.98 -9.97 -19.27
N MET A 32 -4.38 -9.94 -18.07
CA MET A 32 -4.73 -10.82 -16.97
C MET A 32 -6.21 -10.67 -16.54
N VAL A 33 -6.69 -9.44 -16.39
CA VAL A 33 -8.09 -9.17 -16.00
C VAL A 33 -9.06 -9.67 -17.07
N GLY A 34 -8.70 -9.60 -18.36
CA GLY A 34 -9.49 -10.15 -19.46
C GLY A 34 -9.70 -11.67 -19.32
N GLU A 35 -8.62 -12.42 -19.10
CA GLU A 35 -8.66 -13.87 -18.93
C GLU A 35 -9.38 -14.30 -17.64
N ILE A 36 -9.18 -13.57 -16.55
CA ILE A 36 -9.88 -13.83 -15.28
C ILE A 36 -11.40 -13.64 -15.47
N ASN A 37 -11.84 -12.54 -16.08
CA ASN A 37 -13.28 -12.33 -16.29
C ASN A 37 -13.91 -13.41 -17.18
N GLY A 38 -13.21 -13.84 -18.24
CA GLY A 38 -13.67 -14.93 -19.10
C GLY A 38 -13.81 -16.26 -18.35
N SER A 39 -12.80 -16.63 -17.55
CA SER A 39 -12.81 -17.86 -16.77
C SER A 39 -13.87 -17.86 -15.66
N PHE A 40 -14.08 -16.74 -14.97
CA PHE A 40 -15.10 -16.64 -13.93
C PHE A 40 -16.52 -16.74 -14.47
N LYS A 41 -16.77 -16.29 -15.72
CA LYS A 41 -18.07 -16.48 -16.36
C LYS A 41 -18.42 -17.97 -16.50
N GLY A 42 -17.46 -18.81 -16.88
CA GLY A 42 -17.66 -20.26 -16.93
C GLY A 42 -17.98 -20.89 -15.58
N TRP A 43 -17.43 -20.36 -14.48
CA TRP A 43 -17.78 -20.78 -13.12
C TRP A 43 -19.16 -20.28 -12.68
N GLN A 44 -19.52 -19.04 -13.03
CA GLN A 44 -20.83 -18.45 -12.75
C GLN A 44 -21.96 -19.26 -13.41
N ASP A 45 -21.74 -19.68 -14.67
CA ASP A 45 -22.74 -20.41 -15.45
C ASP A 45 -23.00 -21.83 -14.90
N ARG A 46 -22.08 -22.41 -14.11
CA ARG A 46 -22.14 -23.82 -13.69
C ARG A 46 -22.25 -24.05 -12.19
N PHE A 47 -21.63 -23.23 -11.35
CA PHE A 47 -21.48 -23.53 -9.92
C PHE A 47 -21.96 -22.43 -9.00
N ILE A 48 -21.60 -21.17 -9.26
CA ILE A 48 -21.89 -20.06 -8.34
C ILE A 48 -22.52 -18.90 -9.11
N PRO A 49 -23.83 -18.95 -9.37
CA PRO A 49 -24.51 -17.90 -10.13
C PRO A 49 -24.35 -16.56 -9.42
N ASN A 50 -24.09 -15.50 -10.20
CA ASN A 50 -23.91 -14.12 -9.73
C ASN A 50 -22.67 -13.86 -8.83
N ALA A 51 -21.71 -14.77 -8.74
CA ALA A 51 -20.47 -14.53 -8.00
C ALA A 51 -19.63 -13.42 -8.65
N ILE A 52 -19.22 -12.39 -7.90
CA ILE A 52 -18.35 -11.34 -8.42
C ILE A 52 -16.89 -11.70 -8.09
N PRO A 53 -15.99 -11.80 -9.08
CA PRO A 53 -14.59 -12.12 -8.82
C PRO A 53 -13.87 -10.97 -8.12
N ALA A 54 -13.23 -11.25 -6.98
CA ALA A 54 -12.27 -10.36 -6.36
C ALA A 54 -10.88 -10.58 -6.98
N VAL A 55 -10.36 -9.57 -7.68
CA VAL A 55 -9.07 -9.61 -8.37
C VAL A 55 -8.06 -8.67 -7.74
N ASP A 56 -6.79 -8.75 -8.17
CA ASP A 56 -5.72 -7.90 -7.67
C ASP A 56 -6.03 -6.41 -7.85
N VAL A 57 -5.67 -5.60 -6.86
CA VAL A 57 -5.93 -4.16 -6.81
C VAL A 57 -5.31 -3.41 -8.00
N ALA A 58 -4.23 -3.95 -8.59
CA ALA A 58 -3.60 -3.42 -9.78
C ALA A 58 -4.57 -3.35 -10.98
N ALA A 59 -5.61 -4.19 -11.00
CA ALA A 59 -6.68 -4.14 -12.00
C ALA A 59 -7.37 -2.77 -12.10
N LEU A 60 -7.30 -1.95 -11.03
CA LEU A 60 -7.87 -0.60 -11.03
C LEU A 60 -6.97 0.44 -11.75
N LEU A 61 -5.66 0.21 -11.79
CA LEU A 61 -4.69 1.18 -12.32
C LEU A 61 -4.95 1.60 -13.77
N PRO A 62 -5.33 0.68 -14.69
CA PRO A 62 -5.55 1.05 -16.09
C PRO A 62 -6.80 1.88 -16.35
N PHE A 63 -7.72 2.01 -15.38
CA PHE A 63 -8.92 2.86 -15.49
C PHE A 63 -8.61 4.34 -15.27
N SER A 64 -7.57 4.69 -14.51
CA SER A 64 -7.09 6.07 -14.39
C SER A 64 -5.58 6.12 -14.13
N PRO A 65 -4.74 5.88 -15.16
CA PRO A 65 -3.28 5.79 -14.99
C PRO A 65 -2.64 7.06 -14.40
N ASN A 66 -3.18 8.23 -14.78
CA ASN A 66 -2.71 9.52 -14.26
C ASN A 66 -3.00 9.67 -12.76
N ALA A 67 -4.20 9.29 -12.33
CA ALA A 67 -4.57 9.33 -10.91
C ALA A 67 -3.79 8.31 -10.08
N ALA A 68 -3.51 7.13 -10.64
CA ALA A 68 -2.66 6.13 -9.98
C ALA A 68 -1.24 6.68 -9.73
N THR A 69 -0.64 7.30 -10.75
CA THR A 69 0.70 7.90 -10.61
C THR A 69 0.70 9.06 -9.62
N LEU A 70 -0.32 9.93 -9.69
CA LEU A 70 -0.47 11.04 -8.76
C LEU A 70 -0.64 10.54 -7.31
N GLY A 71 -1.46 9.51 -7.12
CA GLY A 71 -1.69 8.90 -5.82
C GLY A 71 -0.44 8.28 -5.21
N PHE A 72 0.38 7.61 -6.01
CA PHE A 72 1.70 7.13 -5.59
C PHE A 72 2.61 8.27 -5.11
N VAL A 73 2.68 9.38 -5.85
CA VAL A 73 3.53 10.54 -5.51
C VAL A 73 3.11 11.17 -4.19
N PHE A 74 1.81 11.46 -4.01
CA PHE A 74 1.33 12.09 -2.79
C PHE A 74 1.32 11.15 -1.58
N CYS A 75 1.12 9.84 -1.78
CA CYS A 75 1.36 8.84 -0.74
C CYS A 75 2.82 8.85 -0.29
N THR A 76 3.76 8.90 -1.25
CA THR A 76 5.19 9.01 -0.95
C THR A 76 5.51 10.27 -0.15
N PHE A 77 4.91 11.42 -0.50
CA PHE A 77 5.06 12.63 0.30
C PHE A 77 4.47 12.51 1.71
N GLY A 78 3.33 11.86 1.87
CA GLY A 78 2.74 11.58 3.20
C GLY A 78 3.63 10.72 4.08
N THR A 79 4.28 9.71 3.50
CA THR A 79 5.25 8.86 4.20
C THR A 79 6.52 9.62 4.55
N ILE A 80 7.10 10.39 3.62
CA ILE A 80 8.29 11.23 3.91
C ILE A 80 7.98 12.24 5.02
N PHE A 81 6.81 12.87 4.98
CA PHE A 81 6.35 13.78 6.02
C PHE A 81 6.28 13.08 7.40
N SER A 82 5.72 11.87 7.43
CA SER A 82 5.61 11.07 8.65
C SER A 82 6.96 10.60 9.17
N MET A 83 7.89 10.22 8.29
CA MET A 83 9.27 9.92 8.67
C MET A 83 9.94 11.14 9.33
N GLY A 84 9.70 12.33 8.81
CA GLY A 84 10.16 13.58 9.43
C GLY A 84 9.62 13.76 10.85
N ILE A 85 8.33 13.49 11.06
CA ILE A 85 7.73 13.52 12.40
C ILE A 85 8.38 12.47 13.31
N LEU A 86 8.53 11.22 12.85
CA LEU A 86 9.17 10.15 13.61
C LEU A 86 10.61 10.49 14.02
N LEU A 87 11.35 11.17 13.14
CA LEU A 87 12.69 11.66 13.42
C LEU A 87 12.67 12.76 14.50
N LEU A 88 11.76 13.73 14.40
CA LEU A 88 11.66 14.83 15.37
C LEU A 88 11.31 14.35 16.77
N ILE A 89 10.42 13.37 16.90
CA ILE A 89 10.02 12.79 18.19
C ILE A 89 11.00 11.74 18.71
N HIS A 90 12.12 11.50 18.01
CA HIS A 90 13.10 10.47 18.35
C HIS A 90 12.46 9.08 18.55
N SER A 91 11.54 8.71 17.65
CA SER A 91 10.85 7.43 17.70
C SER A 91 11.87 6.27 17.67
N PRO A 92 11.73 5.25 18.54
CA PRO A 92 12.59 4.06 18.51
C PRO A 92 12.38 3.21 17.26
N ILE A 93 11.27 3.41 16.55
CA ILE A 93 10.91 2.71 15.31
C ILE A 93 10.88 3.71 14.18
N MET A 94 11.68 3.46 13.14
CA MET A 94 11.71 4.23 11.90
C MET A 94 11.13 3.39 10.76
N VAL A 95 10.15 3.94 10.06
CA VAL A 95 9.53 3.29 8.91
C VAL A 95 10.21 3.79 7.64
N LEU A 96 10.74 2.86 6.84
CA LEU A 96 11.34 3.19 5.55
C LEU A 96 10.32 3.05 4.42
N PRO A 97 10.36 3.94 3.40
CA PRO A 97 9.37 3.95 2.34
C PRO A 97 9.61 2.76 1.40
N GLY A 98 8.71 1.78 1.45
CA GLY A 98 8.69 0.66 0.53
C GLY A 98 7.93 1.00 -0.75
N PHE A 99 8.49 0.68 -1.92
CA PHE A 99 7.81 0.95 -3.20
C PHE A 99 6.43 0.28 -3.29
N VAL A 100 6.35 -0.99 -2.90
CA VAL A 100 5.12 -1.79 -3.03
C VAL A 100 3.94 -1.18 -2.26
N PRO A 101 4.00 -0.91 -0.94
CA PRO A 101 2.87 -0.33 -0.22
C PRO A 101 2.50 1.07 -0.74
N LEU A 102 3.49 1.91 -1.06
CA LEU A 102 3.25 3.25 -1.58
C LEU A 102 2.52 3.23 -2.93
N PHE A 103 2.98 2.41 -3.86
CA PHE A 103 2.42 2.33 -5.20
C PHE A 103 1.11 1.54 -5.25
N PHE A 104 1.08 0.34 -4.67
CA PHE A 104 -0.09 -0.54 -4.74
C PHE A 104 -1.20 -0.19 -3.73
N SER A 105 -0.94 0.65 -2.74
CA SER A 105 -2.03 1.27 -1.94
C SER A 105 -2.39 2.65 -2.47
N GLY A 106 -1.38 3.52 -2.69
CA GLY A 106 -1.60 4.90 -3.13
C GLY A 106 -2.18 5.01 -4.53
N GLY A 107 -1.76 4.14 -5.46
CA GLY A 107 -2.25 4.13 -6.84
C GLY A 107 -3.76 3.83 -6.91
N PRO A 108 -4.23 2.69 -6.40
CA PRO A 108 -5.65 2.34 -6.45
C PRO A 108 -6.55 3.28 -5.65
N ILE A 109 -6.12 3.71 -4.45
CA ILE A 109 -6.86 4.72 -3.68
C ILE A 109 -6.91 6.05 -4.46
N GLY A 110 -5.83 6.41 -5.17
CA GLY A 110 -5.82 7.55 -6.08
C GLY A 110 -6.82 7.41 -7.23
N VAL A 111 -6.92 6.24 -7.86
CA VAL A 111 -7.92 5.98 -8.91
C VAL A 111 -9.35 6.16 -8.37
N LEU A 112 -9.65 5.59 -7.21
CA LEU A 112 -10.97 5.68 -6.60
C LEU A 112 -11.30 7.11 -6.13
N ALA A 113 -10.35 7.76 -5.46
CA ALA A 113 -10.50 9.14 -5.00
C ALA A 113 -10.70 10.11 -6.18
N ASN A 114 -10.01 9.88 -7.31
CA ASN A 114 -10.22 10.69 -8.51
C ASN A 114 -11.64 10.54 -9.05
N ARG A 115 -12.19 9.32 -9.03
CA ARG A 115 -13.57 9.07 -9.47
C ARG A 115 -14.60 9.75 -8.57
N MET A 116 -14.34 9.82 -7.26
CA MET A 116 -15.30 10.35 -6.28
C MET A 116 -15.19 11.87 -6.07
N GLY A 117 -13.99 12.44 -6.17
CA GLY A 117 -13.75 13.85 -5.81
C GLY A 117 -12.65 14.55 -6.61
N GLY A 118 -12.24 13.97 -7.75
CA GLY A 118 -11.24 14.55 -8.64
C GLY A 118 -9.85 14.69 -8.02
N TYR A 119 -9.02 15.54 -8.64
CA TYR A 119 -7.60 15.67 -8.31
C TYR A 119 -7.34 16.11 -6.85
N ARG A 120 -8.19 16.97 -6.27
CA ARG A 120 -8.04 17.41 -4.87
C ARG A 120 -8.22 16.25 -3.90
N SER A 121 -9.18 15.38 -4.18
CA SER A 121 -9.42 14.18 -3.36
C SER A 121 -8.24 13.22 -3.46
N VAL A 122 -7.64 13.03 -4.65
CA VAL A 122 -6.45 12.19 -4.80
C VAL A 122 -5.33 12.66 -3.87
N ILE A 123 -5.01 13.95 -3.93
CA ILE A 123 -3.93 14.55 -3.14
C ILE A 123 -4.17 14.32 -1.64
N ILE A 124 -5.34 14.72 -1.14
CA ILE A 124 -5.65 14.66 0.29
C ILE A 124 -5.71 13.21 0.77
N CYS A 125 -6.45 12.34 0.09
CA CYS A 125 -6.66 10.96 0.52
C CYS A 125 -5.35 10.17 0.51
N THR A 126 -4.54 10.30 -0.55
CA THR A 126 -3.29 9.55 -0.65
C THR A 126 -2.18 10.11 0.24
N PHE A 127 -2.15 11.43 0.48
CA PHE A 127 -1.24 12.00 1.48
C PHE A 127 -1.56 11.51 2.90
N LEU A 128 -2.84 11.53 3.28
CA LEU A 128 -3.29 10.97 4.56
C LEU A 128 -3.04 9.46 4.65
N LEU A 129 -3.21 8.73 3.54
CA LEU A 129 -2.88 7.32 3.46
C LEU A 129 -1.41 7.05 3.84
N GLY A 130 -0.47 7.80 3.28
CA GLY A 130 0.95 7.65 3.61
C GLY A 130 1.24 7.92 5.09
N ILE A 131 0.50 8.85 5.71
CA ILE A 131 0.56 9.13 7.14
C ILE A 131 0.05 7.95 7.96
N ILE A 132 -1.17 7.50 7.67
CA ILE A 132 -1.82 6.39 8.39
C ILE A 132 -0.99 5.12 8.28
N GLN A 133 -0.47 4.79 7.09
CA GLN A 133 0.37 3.62 6.89
C GLN A 133 1.65 3.65 7.73
N THR A 134 2.26 4.83 7.83
CA THR A 134 3.50 5.01 8.60
C THR A 134 3.26 4.86 10.10
N PHE A 135 2.33 5.62 10.67
CA PHE A 135 2.05 5.54 12.11
C PHE A 135 1.40 4.21 12.51
N GLY A 136 0.53 3.67 11.66
CA GLY A 136 -0.06 2.36 11.86
C GLY A 136 0.97 1.23 11.85
N THR A 137 2.02 1.35 11.04
CA THR A 137 3.16 0.40 11.08
C THR A 137 3.93 0.51 12.40
N VAL A 138 4.17 1.73 12.89
CA VAL A 138 4.81 1.94 14.20
C VAL A 138 3.97 1.34 15.34
N TRP A 139 2.65 1.42 15.25
CA TRP A 139 1.73 0.79 16.20
C TRP A 139 1.72 -0.73 16.09
N ALA A 140 1.77 -1.29 14.87
CA ALA A 140 1.70 -2.73 14.62
C ALA A 140 2.93 -3.49 15.10
N ILE A 141 4.13 -2.95 14.86
CA ILE A 141 5.40 -3.66 15.08
C ILE A 141 5.55 -4.18 16.53
N PRO A 142 5.31 -3.39 17.59
CA PRO A 142 5.37 -3.86 18.97
C PRO A 142 4.40 -5.02 19.28
N LEU A 143 3.24 -5.07 18.63
CA LEU A 143 2.21 -6.08 18.89
C LEU A 143 2.60 -7.47 18.37
N THR A 144 3.50 -7.52 17.39
CA THR A 144 4.00 -8.79 16.85
C THR A 144 5.00 -9.49 17.77
N GLY A 145 5.58 -8.78 18.74
CA GLY A 145 6.69 -9.27 19.56
C GLY A 145 8.04 -9.34 18.82
N LEU A 146 8.05 -9.12 17.50
CA LEU A 146 9.23 -9.21 16.62
C LEU A 146 9.97 -7.86 16.45
N ALA A 147 9.56 -6.83 17.18
CA ALA A 147 10.15 -5.49 17.09
C ALA A 147 11.68 -5.50 17.35
N LYS A 148 12.15 -6.37 18.25
CA LYS A 148 13.57 -6.51 18.58
C LYS A 148 14.40 -7.22 17.51
N GLU A 149 13.73 -7.99 16.64
CA GLU A 149 14.37 -8.75 15.57
C GLU A 149 14.53 -7.93 14.28
N GLY A 150 14.09 -6.66 14.28
CA GLY A 150 14.21 -5.77 13.12
C GLY A 150 13.32 -6.19 11.94
N VAL A 151 12.23 -6.91 12.21
CA VAL A 151 11.32 -7.42 11.18
C VAL A 151 10.49 -6.28 10.59
N GLY A 152 10.37 -6.27 9.26
CA GLY A 152 9.55 -5.31 8.52
C GLY A 152 8.05 -5.64 8.61
N TRP A 153 7.21 -4.62 8.46
CA TRP A 153 5.76 -4.77 8.36
C TRP A 153 5.29 -4.47 6.93
N THR A 154 4.14 -5.02 6.53
CA THR A 154 3.66 -4.91 5.14
C THR A 154 3.37 -3.47 4.73
N GLY A 155 2.95 -2.61 5.67
CA GLY A 155 2.70 -1.18 5.45
C GLY A 155 1.50 -0.87 4.57
N ILE A 156 0.64 -1.86 4.27
CA ILE A 156 -0.61 -1.67 3.51
C ILE A 156 -1.70 -1.16 4.46
N PHE A 157 -2.69 -0.41 3.95
CA PHE A 157 -3.69 0.30 4.78
C PHE A 157 -4.36 -0.59 5.84
N ASP A 158 -4.94 -1.72 5.45
CA ASP A 158 -5.64 -2.63 6.37
C ASP A 158 -4.69 -3.23 7.42
N TRP A 159 -3.44 -3.49 7.02
CA TRP A 159 -2.39 -3.98 7.91
C TRP A 159 -1.86 -2.90 8.86
N ALA A 160 -2.07 -1.63 8.55
CA ALA A 160 -1.70 -0.50 9.39
C ALA A 160 -2.87 0.01 10.26
N THR A 161 -4.10 -0.52 10.07
CA THR A 161 -5.30 -0.02 10.74
C THR A 161 -6.11 -1.15 11.38
N LEU A 162 -6.75 -1.98 10.56
CA LEU A 162 -7.63 -3.07 11.01
C LEU A 162 -6.88 -4.14 11.78
N TRP A 163 -5.77 -4.63 11.23
CA TRP A 163 -5.03 -5.74 11.86
C TRP A 163 -4.43 -5.39 13.22
N PRO A 164 -3.76 -4.24 13.39
CA PRO A 164 -3.26 -3.85 14.70
C PRO A 164 -4.39 -3.66 15.72
N ALA A 165 -5.57 -3.18 15.29
CA ALA A 165 -6.75 -3.09 16.15
C ALA A 165 -7.23 -4.47 16.62
N ILE A 166 -7.26 -5.45 15.70
CA ILE A 166 -7.59 -6.84 16.03
C ILE A 166 -6.55 -7.42 17.00
N CYS A 167 -5.25 -7.16 16.77
CA CYS A 167 -4.20 -7.62 17.67
C CYS A 167 -4.35 -7.08 19.09
N GLU A 168 -4.68 -5.80 19.26
CA GLU A 168 -4.96 -5.23 20.59
C GLU A 168 -6.20 -5.86 21.24
N LEU A 169 -7.26 -6.10 20.47
CA LEU A 169 -8.46 -6.77 20.99
C LEU A 169 -8.13 -8.19 21.48
N LEU A 170 -7.37 -8.95 20.68
CA LEU A 170 -6.95 -10.30 21.05
C LEU A 170 -6.06 -10.29 22.29
N LYS A 171 -5.16 -9.31 22.40
CA LYS A 171 -4.31 -9.12 23.59
C LYS A 171 -5.15 -8.82 24.83
N PHE A 172 -6.17 -7.95 24.71
CA PHE A 172 -7.09 -7.64 25.80
C PHE A 172 -7.93 -8.86 26.25
N ILE A 173 -8.40 -9.66 25.30
CA ILE A 173 -9.09 -10.91 25.61
C ILE A 173 -8.13 -11.88 26.32
N ALA A 174 -6.93 -12.07 25.78
CA ALA A 174 -5.93 -12.95 26.36
C ALA A 174 -5.56 -12.54 27.80
N SER A 175 -5.40 -11.24 28.07
CA SER A 175 -5.14 -10.75 29.43
C SER A 175 -6.30 -10.99 30.38
N THR A 176 -7.55 -10.87 29.89
CA THR A 176 -8.76 -11.10 30.71
C THR A 176 -8.90 -12.56 31.15
N PHE A 177 -8.42 -13.50 30.33
CA PHE A 177 -8.45 -14.93 30.63
C PHE A 177 -7.11 -15.48 31.15
N HIS A 178 -6.13 -14.61 31.45
CA HIS A 178 -4.76 -14.98 31.86
C HIS A 178 -4.09 -16.01 30.93
N LEU A 179 -4.28 -15.85 29.61
CA LEU A 179 -3.73 -16.75 28.60
C LEU A 179 -2.40 -16.22 28.04
N GLY A 180 -1.39 -17.10 28.00
CA GLY A 180 -0.11 -16.85 27.32
C GLY A 180 0.80 -15.85 28.04
N PRO A 181 1.77 -15.23 27.34
CA PRO A 181 2.78 -14.35 27.93
C PRO A 181 2.23 -13.00 28.44
N TYR A 182 0.91 -12.79 28.34
CA TYR A 182 0.20 -11.57 28.75
C TYR A 182 -0.65 -11.78 30.00
N SER A 183 -0.52 -12.92 30.69
CA SER A 183 -1.07 -13.12 32.02
C SER A 183 -0.33 -12.21 33.02
N ILE A 184 -0.90 -11.04 33.29
CA ILE A 184 -0.64 -10.33 34.55
C ILE A 184 -1.57 -10.94 35.61
#